data_AF-X1MBR6-F1
#
_entry.id   AF-X1MBR6-F1
#
_cell.length_a   1.000
_cell.length_b   1.000
_cell.length_c   1.000
_cell.angle_alpha   90.00
_cell.angle_beta   90.00
_cell.angle_gamma   90.00
#
_symmetry.space_group_name_H-M   'P 1'
#
loop_
_entity.id
_entity.type
_entity.pdbx_description
1 polymer ?
#
loop_
_entity_poly.entity_id
_entity_poly.type
_entity_poly.pdbx_seq_one_letter_code
_entity_poly.pdbx_strand_id
1 'polypeptide(L)'
;FGIFTVAFIFVVWGDMSNGGRGEKFYALGTIAIPIAVMLSIFFSPWLKIIDISSAFSLASFLIFLAIIPVFLAPELLPEKVIKEREIKKYVEGAKKVARR
;
A
#
# COMPACT_ATOMS: atom_id res chain seq x y z
N PHE A 1 -7.51 8.47 17.34
CA PHE A 1 -7.68 7.26 16.50
C PHE A 1 -8.97 7.26 15.69
N GLY A 2 -10.14 7.62 16.25
CA GLY A 2 -11.44 7.54 15.55
C GLY A 2 -11.46 8.14 14.13
N ILE A 3 -10.95 9.36 13.94
CA ILE A 3 -10.90 9.98 12.60
C ILE A 3 -10.00 9.23 11.62
N PHE A 4 -8.88 8.66 12.08
CA PHE A 4 -7.98 7.87 11.24
C PHE A 4 -8.59 6.52 10.89
N THR A 5 -9.30 5.89 11.81
CA THR A 5 -10.07 4.67 11.54
C THR A 5 -11.12 4.95 10.46
N VAL A 6 -11.86 6.05 10.59
CA VAL A 6 -12.87 6.45 9.57
C VAL A 6 -12.20 6.72 8.22
N ALA A 7 -11.14 7.51 8.19
CA ALA A 7 -10.46 7.87 6.96
C ALA A 7 -9.85 6.64 6.25
N PHE A 8 -9.02 5.85 6.94
CA PHE A 8 -8.21 4.80 6.31
C PHE A 8 -8.90 3.45 6.19
N ILE A 9 -9.93 3.15 6.98
CA ILE A 9 -10.68 1.89 6.86
C ILE A 9 -11.91 2.09 5.97
N PHE A 10 -12.59 3.23 6.08
CA PHE A 10 -13.86 3.43 5.38
C PHE A 10 -13.74 4.35 4.16
N VAL A 11 -13.22 5.57 4.34
CA VAL A 11 -13.31 6.62 3.29
C VAL A 11 -12.39 6.34 2.11
N VAL A 12 -11.10 6.05 2.34
CA VAL A 12 -10.09 5.90 1.28
C VAL A 12 -10.45 4.79 0.29
N TRP A 13 -10.94 3.65 0.78
CA TRP A 13 -11.30 2.51 -0.06
C TRP A 13 -12.60 2.74 -0.84
N GLY A 14 -13.55 3.45 -0.23
CA GLY A 14 -14.76 3.88 -0.91
C GLY A 14 -14.46 4.82 -2.07
N ASP A 15 -13.59 5.81 -1.85
CA ASP A 15 -13.18 6.79 -2.86
C ASP A 15 -12.46 6.12 -4.05
N MET A 16 -11.55 5.18 -3.78
CA MET A 16 -10.84 4.42 -4.83
C MET A 16 -11.76 3.53 -5.68
N SER A 17 -12.96 3.17 -5.20
CA SER A 17 -13.85 2.25 -5.90
C SER A 17 -14.54 2.85 -7.14
N ASN A 18 -14.45 4.18 -7.34
CA ASN A 18 -14.98 4.90 -8.52
C ASN A 18 -16.38 4.40 -8.98
N GLY A 19 -17.29 4.19 -8.03
CA GLY A 19 -18.68 3.78 -8.29
C GLY A 19 -18.92 2.30 -8.65
N GLY A 20 -17.89 1.44 -8.69
CA GLY A 20 -18.03 0.02 -9.02
C GLY A 20 -17.11 -0.91 -8.23
N ARG A 21 -17.61 -2.10 -7.84
CA ARG A 21 -16.85 -3.13 -7.09
C ARG A 21 -16.33 -2.67 -5.71
N GLY A 22 -17.07 -1.79 -5.02
CA GLY A 22 -16.71 -1.31 -3.68
C GLY A 22 -16.39 -2.43 -2.69
N GLU A 23 -17.14 -3.55 -2.75
CA GLU A 23 -16.89 -4.75 -1.93
C GLU A 23 -15.43 -5.25 -1.99
N LYS A 24 -14.78 -5.18 -3.16
CA LYS A 24 -13.41 -5.67 -3.34
C LYS A 24 -12.39 -4.72 -2.73
N PHE A 25 -12.61 -3.42 -2.87
CA PHE A 25 -11.75 -2.40 -2.28
C PHE A 25 -11.87 -2.38 -0.76
N TYR A 26 -13.08 -2.51 -0.21
CA TYR A 26 -13.28 -2.66 1.23
C TYR A 26 -12.66 -3.96 1.76
N ALA A 27 -12.78 -5.07 1.03
CA ALA A 27 -12.09 -6.31 1.39
C ALA A 27 -10.57 -6.10 1.45
N LEU A 28 -9.96 -5.46 0.44
CA LEU A 28 -8.53 -5.14 0.44
C LEU A 28 -8.12 -4.23 1.61
N GLY A 29 -8.95 -3.25 1.97
CA GLY A 29 -8.66 -2.36 3.09
C GLY A 29 -8.77 -3.02 4.46
N THR A 30 -9.67 -3.99 4.59
CA THR A 30 -9.94 -4.65 5.87
C THR A 30 -9.13 -5.92 6.06
N ILE A 31 -8.61 -6.55 4.99
CA ILE A 31 -7.90 -7.85 5.05
C ILE A 31 -6.60 -7.81 5.87
N ALA A 32 -5.99 -6.64 6.04
CA ALA A 32 -4.78 -6.49 6.85
C ALA A 32 -5.01 -6.91 8.31
N ILE A 33 -6.20 -6.64 8.86
CA ILE A 33 -6.55 -6.97 10.26
C ILE A 33 -6.62 -8.50 10.48
N PRO A 34 -7.43 -9.28 9.74
CA PRO A 34 -7.47 -10.73 9.91
C PRO A 34 -6.13 -11.39 9.57
N ILE A 35 -5.35 -10.87 8.62
CA ILE A 35 -3.98 -11.34 8.37
C ILE A 35 -3.11 -11.15 9.61
N ALA A 36 -3.13 -9.97 10.24
CA ALA A 36 -2.36 -9.70 11.44
C ALA A 36 -2.76 -10.63 12.61
N VAL A 37 -4.06 -10.86 12.80
CA VAL A 37 -4.56 -11.80 13.82
C VAL A 37 -4.12 -13.23 13.51
N MET A 38 -4.22 -13.67 12.26
CA MET A 38 -3.79 -15.00 11.83
C MET A 38 -2.30 -15.21 12.05
N LEU A 39 -1.46 -14.23 11.69
CA LEU A 39 -0.02 -14.26 11.93
C LEU A 39 0.29 -14.29 13.43
N SER A 40 -0.40 -13.50 14.25
CA SER A 40 -0.22 -13.50 15.70
C SER A 40 -0.49 -14.88 16.31
N ILE A 41 -1.59 -15.52 15.91
CA ILE A 41 -1.93 -16.88 16.37
C ILE A 41 -0.87 -17.89 15.90
N PHE A 42 -0.48 -17.83 14.63
CA PHE A 42 0.49 -18.74 14.03
C PHE A 42 1.89 -18.63 14.66
N PHE A 43 2.35 -17.40 14.94
CA PHE A 43 3.67 -17.15 15.50
C PHE A 43 3.70 -17.13 17.04
N SER A 44 2.55 -17.12 17.72
CA SER A 44 2.45 -17.10 19.20
C SER A 44 3.37 -18.11 19.92
N PRO A 45 3.49 -19.39 19.48
CA PRO A 45 4.40 -20.34 20.13
C PRO A 45 5.87 -19.91 20.07
N TRP A 46 6.28 -19.29 18.95
CA TRP A 46 7.65 -18.85 18.70
C TRP A 46 7.96 -17.51 19.40
N LEU A 47 6.97 -16.61 19.45
CA LEU A 47 7.10 -15.31 20.11
C LEU A 47 7.35 -15.43 21.61
N LYS A 48 6.87 -16.50 22.26
CA LYS A 48 7.13 -16.77 23.69
C LYS A 48 8.58 -17.11 24.01
N ILE A 49 9.35 -17.53 23.01
CA ILE A 49 10.76 -17.95 23.15
C ILE A 49 11.70 -16.74 22.98
N ILE A 50 11.21 -15.67 22.35
CA ILE A 50 12.01 -14.49 22.00
C ILE A 50 11.88 -13.45 23.12
N ASP A 51 13.01 -12.89 23.56
CA ASP A 51 13.01 -11.75 24.48
C ASP A 51 12.32 -10.52 23.87
N ILE A 52 11.67 -9.72 24.72
CA ILE A 52 10.97 -8.49 24.30
C ILE A 52 11.88 -7.56 23.50
N SER A 53 13.16 -7.44 23.88
CA SER A 53 14.13 -6.56 23.20
C SER A 53 14.41 -7.03 21.77
N SER A 54 14.52 -8.35 21.58
CA SER A 54 14.73 -8.99 20.28
C SER A 54 13.48 -8.88 19.40
N ALA A 55 12.29 -9.06 19.98
CA ALA A 55 11.03 -8.88 19.27
C ALA A 55 10.84 -7.43 18.79
N PHE A 56 11.17 -6.45 19.64
CA PHE A 56 11.13 -5.03 19.29
C PHE A 56 12.10 -4.68 18.15
N SER A 57 13.33 -5.21 18.22
CA SER A 57 14.35 -4.99 17.18
C SER A 57 13.90 -5.59 15.84
N LEU A 58 13.33 -6.80 15.85
CA LEU A 58 12.79 -7.45 14.66
C LEU A 58 11.62 -6.66 14.06
N ALA A 59 10.68 -6.20 14.90
CA ALA A 59 9.56 -5.37 14.46
C ALA A 59 10.05 -4.05 13.81
N SER A 60 11.02 -3.39 14.44
CA SER A 60 11.62 -2.16 13.92
C SER A 60 12.29 -2.38 12.57
N PHE A 61 13.02 -3.49 12.42
CA PHE A 61 13.64 -3.87 11.15
C PHE A 61 12.62 -4.14 10.05
N LEU A 62 11.53 -4.85 10.35
CA LEU A 62 10.46 -5.12 9.37
C LEU A 62 9.71 -3.85 8.96
N ILE A 63 9.43 -2.94 9.91
CA ILE A 63 8.84 -1.63 9.61
C ILE A 63 9.78 -0.82 8.73
N PHE A 64 11.08 -0.85 8.98
CA PHE A 64 12.06 -0.19 8.12
C PHE A 64 12.05 -0.76 6.69
N LEU A 65 12.00 -2.09 6.54
CA LEU A 65 11.88 -2.72 5.21
C LEU A 65 10.57 -2.34 4.50
N ALA A 66 9.48 -2.16 5.24
CA ALA A 66 8.19 -1.75 4.67
C ALA A 66 8.23 -0.35 4.02
N ILE A 67 9.27 0.44 4.26
CA ILE A 67 9.48 1.75 3.63
C ILE A 67 10.00 1.59 2.18
N ILE A 68 10.67 0.48 1.84
CA ILE A 68 11.25 0.29 0.50
C ILE A 68 10.18 0.35 -0.60
N PRO A 69 9.05 -0.39 -0.52
CA PRO A 69 7.97 -0.27 -1.51
C PRO A 69 7.40 1.14 -1.59
N VAL A 70 7.35 1.87 -0.46
CA VAL A 70 6.87 3.25 -0.42
C VAL A 70 7.79 4.16 -1.24
N PHE A 71 9.11 4.08 -1.08
CA PHE A 71 10.06 4.86 -1.88
C PHE A 71 10.03 4.54 -3.37
N LEU A 72 9.65 3.32 -3.74
CA LEU A 72 9.51 2.88 -5.13
C LEU A 72 8.16 3.29 -5.75
N ALA A 73 7.25 3.87 -4.96
CA ALA A 73 5.95 4.31 -5.44
C ALA A 73 6.13 5.39 -6.53
N PRO A 74 5.56 5.21 -7.73
CA PRO A 74 5.73 6.14 -8.84
C PRO A 74 5.21 7.55 -8.53
N GLU A 75 4.29 7.69 -7.57
CA GLU A 75 3.75 8.96 -7.09
C GLU A 75 4.79 9.79 -6.32
N LEU A 76 5.88 9.18 -5.84
CA LEU A 76 6.96 9.88 -5.13
C LEU A 76 8.13 10.31 -6.05
N LEU A 77 8.00 10.09 -7.36
CA LEU A 77 9.03 10.52 -8.31
C LEU A 77 9.13 12.05 -8.41
N PRO A 78 10.31 12.60 -8.73
CA PRO A 78 10.45 14.03 -8.97
C PRO A 78 9.49 14.50 -10.08
N GLU A 79 8.87 15.66 -9.89
CA GLU A 79 7.86 16.20 -10.81
C GLU A 79 8.35 16.27 -12.27
N LYS A 80 9.64 16.56 -12.47
CA LYS A 80 10.28 16.55 -13.79
C LYS A 80 10.17 15.20 -14.50
N VAL A 81 10.40 14.11 -13.77
CA VAL A 81 10.34 12.73 -14.30
C VAL A 81 8.90 12.32 -14.59
N ILE A 82 7.95 12.76 -13.74
CA ILE A 82 6.51 12.52 -13.96
C ILE A 82 6.06 13.20 -15.25
N LYS A 83 6.34 14.49 -15.41
CA LYS A 83 5.99 15.26 -16.62
C LYS A 83 6.60 14.69 -17.89
N GLU A 84 7.86 14.26 -17.82
CA GLU A 84 8.51 13.62 -18.97
C GLU A 84 7.78 12.33 -19.41
N ARG A 85 7.39 11.48 -18.45
CA ARG A 85 6.62 10.26 -18.72
C ARG A 85 5.24 10.56 -19.31
N GLU A 86 4.56 11.60 -18.83
CA GLU A 86 3.27 12.04 -19.36
C GLU A 86 3.40 12.51 -20.81
N ILE A 87 4.35 13.41 -21.09
CA ILE A 87 4.60 13.92 -22.45
C ILE A 87 4.92 12.77 -23.40
N LYS A 88 5.75 11.81 -22.98
CA LYS A 88 6.07 10.63 -23.79
C LYS A 88 4.84 9.79 -24.10
N LYS A 89 3.97 9.54 -23.10
CA LYS A 89 2.69 8.84 -23.30
C LYS A 89 1.78 9.58 -24.28
N TYR A 90 1.68 10.91 -24.18
CA TYR A 90 0.90 11.72 -25.11
C TYR A 90 1.41 11.61 -26.55
N VAL A 91 2.73 11.71 -26.75
CA VAL A 91 3.34 11.59 -28.09
C VAL A 91 3.11 10.19 -28.68
N GLU A 92 3.26 9.13 -27.88
CA GLU A 92 2.98 7.76 -28.32
C GLU A 92 1.50 7.55 -28.67
N GLY A 93 0.59 8.11 -27.87
CA GLY A 93 -0.85 8.09 -28.17
C GLY A 93 -1.17 8.80 -29.48
N ALA A 94 -0.59 9.98 -29.71
CA ALA A 94 -0.78 10.74 -30.94
C ALA A 94 -0.25 9.98 -32.17
N LYS A 95 0.92 9.33 -32.09
CA LYS A 95 1.46 8.49 -33.16
C LYS A 95 0.51 7.34 -33.54
N LYS A 96 0.00 6.61 -32.53
CA LYS A 96 -0.97 5.52 -32.74
C LYS A 96 -2.23 5.99 -33.46
N VAL A 97 -2.80 7.13 -33.08
CA VAL A 97 -3.99 7.71 -33.74
C VAL A 97 -3.67 8.16 -35.17
N ALA A 98 -2.48 8.73 -35.39
CA ALA A 98 -2.03 9.17 -36.70
C ALA A 98 -1.69 8.02 -37.67
N ARG A 99 -1.85 6.74 -37.28
CA ARG A 99 -1.40 5.54 -38.03
C ARG A 99 0.04 5.70 -38.56
N ARG A 100 0.94 6.22 -37.72
CA ARG A 100 2.40 6.22 -37.95
C ARG A 100 3.13 5.56 -36.78
#